data_AF-A0A2U3E179-F1
#
_entry.id   AF-A0A2U3E179-F1
#
_cell.length_a   1.000
_cell.length_b   1.000
_cell.length_c   1.000
_cell.angle_alpha   90.00
_cell.angle_beta   90.00
_cell.angle_gamma   90.00
#
_symmetry.space_group_name_H-M   'P 1'
#
loop_
_entity.id
_entity.type
_entity.pdbx_description
1 polymer ?
#
loop_
_entity_poly.entity_id
_entity_poly.type
_entity_poly.pdbx_seq_one_letter_code
_entity_poly.pdbx_strand_id
1 'polypeptide(L)'
;MPQLQLAAWSSSTLYPTILNSRRYTQSRTMSAAPVFWSTPLRYCRWAARERPALFWSVIVGAAGPALMPIVPPIRHYFGDVDPAPVPVTYPGMRPSPTFAAPCVPNGPRKQLTGYDD
;
A
#
# COMPACT_ATOMS: atom_id res chain seq x y z
N MET A 1 -6.53 -70.14 9.93
CA MET A 1 -6.78 -69.26 11.10
C MET A 1 -6.00 -69.83 12.28
N PRO A 2 -5.29 -69.06 13.13
CA PRO A 2 -5.36 -67.60 13.34
C PRO A 2 -4.00 -66.90 13.09
N GLN A 3 -3.97 -65.82 12.29
CA GLN A 3 -4.10 -64.42 12.73
C GLN A 3 -2.77 -63.82 13.23
N LEU A 4 -1.79 -63.72 12.32
CA LEU A 4 -0.72 -62.72 12.43
C LEU A 4 -1.33 -61.36 12.05
N GLN A 5 -1.78 -60.64 13.06
CA GLN A 5 -2.33 -59.30 12.92
C GLN A 5 -1.54 -58.36 13.85
N LEU A 6 -1.46 -57.12 13.39
CA LEU A 6 -1.15 -55.89 14.13
C LEU A 6 0.30 -55.43 14.00
N ALA A 7 0.62 -54.66 12.96
CA ALA A 7 0.38 -53.20 12.93
C ALA A 7 1.10 -52.49 14.10
N ALA A 8 2.42 -52.37 14.01
CA ALA A 8 3.18 -51.46 14.87
C ALA A 8 4.25 -50.66 14.11
N TRP A 9 4.17 -50.60 12.77
CA TRP A 9 4.82 -49.55 11.97
C TRP A 9 3.97 -48.29 12.05
N SER A 10 3.71 -47.80 13.26
CA SER A 10 3.22 -46.45 13.49
C SER A 10 4.43 -45.54 13.56
N SER A 11 4.93 -45.13 12.40
CA SER A 11 5.95 -44.09 12.25
C SER A 11 5.44 -42.68 12.64
N SER A 12 4.47 -42.58 13.55
CA SER A 12 3.74 -41.34 13.84
C SER A 12 3.86 -40.86 15.29
N THR A 13 4.57 -41.60 16.16
CA THR A 13 4.79 -41.21 17.57
C THR A 13 5.96 -40.25 17.80
N LEU A 14 6.61 -39.73 16.75
CA LEU A 14 7.73 -38.79 16.87
C LEU A 14 7.46 -37.37 16.35
N TYR A 15 6.20 -36.96 16.16
CA TYR A 15 5.87 -35.54 15.99
C TYR A 15 4.52 -35.17 16.59
N PRO A 16 4.48 -34.86 17.89
CA PRO A 16 3.64 -33.76 18.33
C PRO A 16 4.43 -32.72 19.15
N THR A 17 5.67 -32.39 18.76
CA THR A 17 6.47 -31.38 19.50
C THR A 17 6.59 -30.03 18.77
N ILE A 18 6.24 -29.94 17.48
CA ILE A 18 6.44 -28.70 16.69
C ILE A 18 5.18 -27.82 16.58
N LEU A 19 3.99 -28.32 16.92
CA LEU A 19 2.76 -27.53 16.81
C LEU A 19 2.30 -26.83 18.11
N ASN A 20 3.02 -27.02 19.22
CA ASN A 20 2.67 -26.41 20.52
C ASN A 20 3.69 -25.37 21.02
N SER A 21 4.52 -24.82 20.12
CA SER A 21 5.51 -23.79 20.49
C SER A 21 4.98 -22.37 20.30
N ARG A 22 3.81 -22.18 19.68
CA ARG A 22 3.24 -20.84 19.41
C ARG A 22 2.33 -20.27 20.51
N ARG A 23 2.14 -20.98 21.62
CA ARG A 23 1.29 -20.49 22.75
C ARG A 23 2.04 -20.21 24.05
N TYR A 24 3.36 -20.35 24.08
CA TYR A 24 4.19 -20.14 25.28
C TYR A 24 5.02 -18.84 25.26
N THR A 25 4.56 -17.78 24.60
CA THR A 25 5.21 -16.45 24.64
C THR A 25 4.31 -15.37 25.23
N GLN A 26 3.54 -15.68 26.29
CA GLN A 26 2.78 -14.64 27.00
C GLN A 26 2.55 -14.95 28.49
N SER A 27 3.64 -15.20 29.21
CA SER A 27 3.68 -15.14 30.69
C SER A 27 4.82 -14.24 31.18
N ARG A 28 5.20 -13.23 30.39
CA ARG A 28 6.00 -12.12 30.91
C ARG A 28 5.02 -11.20 31.64
N THR A 29 5.30 -10.87 32.89
CA THR A 29 4.66 -9.79 33.67
C THR A 29 4.92 -8.43 33.01
N MET A 30 4.46 -8.25 31.78
CA MET A 30 4.30 -6.95 31.13
C MET A 30 3.00 -6.38 31.66
N SER A 31 3.00 -5.12 32.10
CA SER A 31 1.75 -4.43 32.47
C SER A 31 0.67 -4.74 31.42
N ALA A 32 -0.44 -5.31 31.88
CA ALA A 32 -1.49 -5.82 31.00
C ALA A 32 -1.80 -4.79 29.91
N ALA A 33 -1.74 -5.22 28.65
CA ALA A 33 -1.99 -4.33 27.52
C ALA A 33 -3.40 -3.73 27.69
N PRO A 34 -3.54 -2.40 27.73
CA PRO A 34 -4.86 -1.78 27.82
C PRO A 34 -5.68 -2.15 26.59
N VAL A 35 -6.99 -2.35 26.75
CA VAL A 35 -7.85 -2.71 25.62
C VAL A 35 -8.03 -1.49 24.73
N PHE A 36 -7.85 -1.66 23.41
CA PHE A 36 -7.96 -0.57 22.44
C PHE A 36 -9.32 0.13 22.48
N TRP A 37 -10.40 -0.65 22.52
CA TRP A 37 -11.78 -0.16 22.47
C TRP A 37 -12.30 0.48 23.76
N SER A 38 -11.61 0.29 24.90
CA SER A 38 -12.00 0.95 26.15
C SER A 38 -11.19 2.21 26.43
N THR A 39 -9.92 2.26 26.00
CA THR A 39 -9.01 3.37 26.30
C THR A 39 -8.00 3.61 25.16
N PRO A 40 -8.44 4.14 24.00
CA PRO A 40 -7.60 4.21 22.80
C PRO A 40 -6.35 5.07 22.99
N LEU A 41 -6.45 6.24 23.64
CA LEU A 41 -5.30 7.11 23.92
C LEU A 41 -4.30 6.46 24.89
N ARG A 42 -4.79 5.71 25.87
CA ARG A 42 -3.95 4.97 26.83
C ARG A 42 -3.22 3.82 26.12
N TYR A 43 -3.89 3.16 25.17
CA TYR A 43 -3.30 2.13 24.32
C TYR A 43 -2.19 2.68 23.44
N CYS A 44 -2.41 3.77 22.72
CA CYS A 44 -1.36 4.40 21.90
C CYS A 44 -0.12 4.76 22.74
N ARG A 45 -0.32 5.34 23.93
CA ARG A 45 0.79 5.70 24.83
C ARG A 45 1.55 4.49 25.40
N TRP A 46 0.88 3.34 25.56
CA TRP A 46 1.51 2.08 25.97
C TRP A 46 2.23 1.43 24.78
N ALA A 47 1.58 1.35 23.62
CA ALA A 47 2.10 0.74 22.39
C ALA A 47 3.36 1.45 21.90
N ALA A 48 3.43 2.78 22.00
CA ALA A 48 4.61 3.57 21.64
C ALA A 48 5.87 3.22 22.46
N ARG A 49 5.71 2.78 23.72
CA ARG A 49 6.82 2.49 24.65
C ARG A 49 7.16 1.00 24.72
N GLU A 50 6.16 0.14 24.78
CA GLU A 50 6.36 -1.31 24.95
C GLU A 50 6.63 -2.04 23.63
N ARG A 51 6.08 -1.54 22.51
CA ARG A 51 6.19 -2.18 21.18
C ARG A 51 6.44 -1.14 20.07
N PRO A 52 7.57 -0.39 20.13
CA PRO A 52 7.81 0.74 19.24
C PRO A 52 7.81 0.34 17.76
N ALA A 53 8.35 -0.83 17.41
CA ALA A 53 8.41 -1.31 16.03
C ALA A 53 7.02 -1.50 15.38
N LEU A 54 6.02 -1.95 16.15
CA LEU A 54 4.66 -2.12 15.63
C LEU A 54 3.90 -0.80 15.59
N PHE A 55 4.09 0.05 16.59
CA PHE A 55 3.39 1.33 16.67
C PHE A 55 3.85 2.29 15.56
N TRP A 56 5.17 2.48 15.41
CA TRP A 56 5.72 3.41 14.42
C TRP A 56 5.62 2.92 12.99
N SER A 57 5.65 1.61 12.74
CA SER A 57 5.46 1.08 11.38
C SER A 57 4.06 1.39 10.84
N VAL A 58 3.02 1.29 11.69
CA VAL A 58 1.65 1.66 11.31
C VAL A 58 1.52 3.18 11.10
N ILE A 59 2.12 4.00 11.96
CA ILE A 59 2.05 5.47 11.82
C ILE A 59 2.77 5.92 10.55
N VAL A 60 3.99 5.47 10.31
CA VAL A 60 4.76 5.84 9.12
C VAL A 60 4.11 5.27 7.86
N GLY A 61 3.60 4.04 7.93
CA GLY A 61 2.84 3.43 6.84
C GLY A 61 1.55 4.18 6.50
N ALA A 62 0.85 4.71 7.52
CA ALA A 62 -0.36 5.52 7.33
C ALA A 62 -0.05 6.97 6.92
N ALA A 63 1.12 7.51 7.29
CA ALA A 63 1.50 8.88 6.95
C ALA A 63 1.60 9.10 5.44
N GLY A 64 2.14 8.14 4.68
CA GLY A 64 2.21 8.22 3.21
C GLY A 64 0.85 8.47 2.53
N PRO A 65 -0.14 7.57 2.67
CA PRO A 65 -1.45 7.76 2.08
C PRO A 65 -2.21 8.95 2.70
N ALA A 66 -1.98 9.29 3.97
CA ALA A 66 -2.58 10.47 4.58
C ALA A 66 -2.06 11.78 3.96
N LEU A 67 -0.77 11.84 3.61
CA LEU A 67 -0.17 13.01 2.98
C LEU A 67 -0.61 13.19 1.51
N MET A 68 -1.00 12.12 0.80
CA MET A 68 -1.39 12.20 -0.61
C MET A 68 -2.54 13.20 -0.89
N PRO A 69 -3.66 13.23 -0.13
CA PRO A 69 -4.70 14.24 -0.32
C PRO A 69 -4.39 15.58 0.35
N ILE A 70 -3.50 15.62 1.34
CA ILE A 70 -3.22 16.83 2.13
C ILE A 70 -2.16 17.71 1.44
N VAL A 71 -1.15 17.11 0.81
CA VAL A 71 -0.02 17.83 0.23
C VAL A 71 -0.38 18.62 -1.05
N PRO A 72 -1.14 18.08 -2.03
CA PRO A 72 -1.51 18.81 -3.24
C PRO A 72 -2.22 20.15 -3.00
N PRO A 73 -3.28 20.26 -2.16
CA PRO A 73 -3.92 21.55 -1.94
C PRO A 73 -2.95 22.54 -1.29
N ILE A 74 -2.14 22.10 -0.32
CA ILE A 74 -1.12 22.95 0.31
C ILE A 74 -0.12 23.47 -0.73
N ARG A 75 0.32 22.62 -1.67
CA ARG A 75 1.23 23.04 -2.76
C ARG A 75 0.59 24.07 -3.69
N HIS A 76 -0.68 23.88 -4.06
CA HIS A 76 -1.40 24.87 -4.88
C HIS A 76 -1.60 26.21 -4.17
N TYR A 77 -1.82 26.21 -2.85
CA TYR A 77 -1.92 27.45 -2.06
C TYR A 77 -0.59 28.23 -2.02
N PHE A 78 0.55 27.56 -2.07
CA PHE A 78 1.87 28.20 -2.14
C PHE A 78 2.27 28.61 -3.57
N GLY A 79 1.38 28.47 -4.56
CA GLY A 79 1.61 28.91 -5.93
C GLY A 79 2.34 27.90 -6.82
N ASP A 80 2.47 26.65 -6.39
CA ASP A 80 2.96 25.56 -7.23
C ASP A 80 1.85 25.12 -8.18
N VAL A 81 1.93 25.60 -9.42
CA VAL A 81 0.98 25.28 -10.50
C VAL A 81 1.44 23.99 -11.18
N ASP A 82 0.49 23.09 -11.43
CA ASP A 82 0.81 21.83 -12.11
C ASP A 82 1.48 22.09 -13.48
N PRO A 83 2.62 21.45 -13.75
CA PRO A 83 3.28 21.59 -15.04
C PRO A 83 2.35 21.05 -16.13
N ALA A 84 2.39 21.70 -17.29
CA ALA A 84 1.60 21.24 -18.41
C ALA A 84 2.02 19.82 -18.84
N PRO A 85 1.08 18.96 -19.26
CA PRO A 85 1.39 17.59 -19.66
C PRO A 85 2.43 17.53 -20.78
N VAL A 86 3.41 16.63 -20.64
CA VAL A 86 4.41 16.36 -21.67
C VAL A 86 3.70 15.76 -22.90
N PRO A 87 3.94 16.29 -24.11
CA PRO A 87 3.37 15.71 -25.32
C PRO A 87 4.03 14.35 -25.58
N VAL A 88 3.22 13.29 -25.61
CA VAL A 88 3.66 11.91 -25.89
C VAL A 88 3.57 11.55 -27.37
N THR A 89 3.05 12.46 -28.20
CA THR A 89 2.87 12.30 -29.64
C THR A 89 3.22 13.59 -30.38
N TYR A 90 3.40 13.51 -31.71
CA TYR A 90 3.72 14.66 -32.54
C TYR A 90 2.72 15.80 -32.27
N PRO A 91 3.18 16.95 -31.75
CA PRO A 91 2.29 18.01 -31.31
C PRO A 91 1.74 18.77 -32.51
N GLY A 92 0.64 18.27 -33.07
CA GLY A 92 -0.18 18.99 -34.03
C GLY A 92 -1.03 20.05 -33.33
N MET A 93 -0.38 21.17 -32.93
CA MET A 93 -0.99 22.40 -32.40
C MET A 93 -1.47 22.34 -30.93
N ARG A 94 -0.74 23.02 -30.04
CA ARG A 94 -1.17 23.32 -28.66
C ARG A 94 -2.27 24.40 -28.71
N PRO A 95 -3.30 24.35 -27.84
CA PRO A 95 -3.15 24.89 -26.49
C PRO A 95 -3.72 23.97 -25.39
N SER A 96 -3.10 23.99 -24.21
CA SER A 96 -3.65 23.49 -22.93
C SER A 96 -4.99 24.19 -22.61
N PRO A 97 -5.84 23.76 -21.65
CA PRO A 97 -5.76 22.64 -20.71
C PRO A 97 -6.97 21.69 -20.82
N THR A 98 -6.85 20.49 -20.27
CA THR A 98 -7.92 19.48 -20.13
C THR A 98 -8.03 18.51 -21.33
N PHE A 99 -7.04 17.62 -21.42
CA PHE A 99 -7.19 16.21 -21.83
C PHE A 99 -8.16 15.91 -22.99
N ALA A 100 -7.71 16.11 -24.24
CA ALA A 100 -7.98 15.26 -25.42
C ALA A 100 -7.77 16.08 -26.72
N ALA A 101 -6.52 16.25 -27.13
CA ALA A 101 -6.24 16.58 -28.53
C ALA A 101 -5.60 15.32 -29.17
N PRO A 102 -6.27 14.62 -30.09
CA PRO A 102 -5.67 13.52 -30.83
C PRO A 102 -4.45 14.03 -31.62
N CYS A 103 -3.55 13.12 -32.00
CA CYS A 103 -2.31 13.37 -32.74
C CYS A 103 -2.52 13.98 -34.15
N VAL A 104 -3.77 14.28 -34.48
CA VAL A 104 -4.24 14.82 -35.74
C VAL A 104 -4.92 16.15 -35.40
N PRO A 105 -4.53 17.26 -36.04
CA PRO A 105 -5.25 18.52 -35.90
C PRO A 105 -6.74 18.27 -36.14
N ASN A 106 -7.59 18.61 -35.16
CA ASN A 106 -9.03 18.45 -35.26
C ASN A 106 -9.57 19.49 -36.26
N GLY A 107 -9.47 19.19 -37.55
CA GLY A 107 -9.95 20.05 -38.62
C GLY A 107 -9.93 19.36 -39.98
N PRO A 108 -10.84 19.75 -40.91
CA PRO A 108 -10.78 19.32 -42.30
C PRO A 108 -9.41 19.65 -42.91
N ARG A 109 -8.93 18.80 -43.82
CA ARG A 109 -7.66 19.04 -44.52
C ARG A 109 -7.75 20.34 -45.32
N LYS A 110 -6.79 21.24 -45.13
CA LYS A 110 -6.64 22.43 -45.97
C LYS A 110 -6.02 22.01 -47.29
N GLN A 111 -6.50 22.56 -48.41
CA GLN A 111 -5.82 22.37 -49.70
C GLN A 111 -4.46 23.07 -49.62
N LEU A 112 -3.37 22.31 -49.80
CA LEU A 112 -2.02 22.85 -49.90
C LEU A 112 -1.71 23.03 -51.40
N THR A 113 -0.96 24.08 -51.74
CA THR A 113 -0.46 24.32 -53.11
C THR A 113 1.04 24.64 -53.02
N GLY A 114 1.80 24.36 -54.08
CA GLY A 114 3.21 24.78 -54.19
C GLY A 114 4.26 23.71 -53.92
N TYR A 115 3.87 22.43 -54.01
CA TYR A 115 4.78 21.27 -54.02
C TYR A 115 4.31 20.24 -55.07
N ASP A 116 3.77 20.76 -56.17
CA ASP A 116 3.11 20.00 -57.24
C ASP A 116 4.04 19.74 -58.45
N ASP A 117 5.34 20.05 -58.30
CA ASP A 117 6.41 19.85 -59.29
C ASP A 117 7.25 18.57 -59.02
#